data_AF-A0A356Z6I5-F1
#
_entry.id   AF-A0A356Z6I5-F1
#
_cell.length_a   1.000
_cell.length_b   1.000
_cell.length_c   1.000
_cell.angle_alpha   90.00
_cell.angle_beta   90.00
_cell.angle_gamma   90.00
#
_symmetry.space_group_name_H-M   'P 1'
#
loop_
_entity.id
_entity.type
_entity.pdbx_description
1 polymer ?
#
loop_
_entity_poly.entity_id
_entity_poly.type
_entity_poly.pdbx_seq_one_letter_code
_entity_poly.pdbx_strand_id
1 'polypeptide(L)'
;ADDLKSALFNFLNRNIPKENTSLQVAGLKELYFGLKETTDEDLFNLYKDVELPLAEILAGMEYIGIKVDLSTLKVLSLDLGERIIAIEENIYRQAGTTFNINSPKQLGQVLFEDLGLTPVKKTKTGYATGVEVLEKLYDDHEIIPAILDYRQLTKLKSTYVDALQSLIHPETGRVHTIFKQATTATGRLSSVEPNLQNIPIKMEEGRRIRKAFIAGDDGWTLLSADYSQIDLRALAHISGDKELIETFRQEIDIHTRTAAQIFKVPLEEVTSDLRRRAKAVNFGIVYGISDFGLARDTGVSR
;
A
#
# COMPACT_ATOMS: atom_id res chain seq x y z
N ALA A 1 12.53 -1.20 16.31
CA ALA A 1 13.11 -1.89 17.48
C ALA A 1 13.41 -3.34 17.09
N ASP A 2 14.07 -3.55 15.94
CA ASP A 2 13.85 -4.75 15.12
C ASP A 2 15.14 -5.56 14.90
N ASP A 3 16.12 -5.41 15.79
CA ASP A 3 17.34 -6.22 15.78
C ASP A 3 17.60 -6.85 17.15
N LEU A 4 18.29 -7.99 17.14
CA LEU A 4 18.59 -8.76 18.33
C LEU A 4 19.35 -7.93 19.38
N LYS A 5 20.25 -7.04 18.94
CA LYS A 5 20.94 -6.08 19.81
C LYS A 5 19.94 -5.22 20.61
N SER A 6 18.97 -4.63 19.94
CA SER A 6 17.97 -3.77 20.57
C SER A 6 17.12 -4.57 21.56
N ALA A 7 16.76 -5.81 21.23
CA ALA A 7 16.02 -6.68 22.14
C ALA A 7 16.85 -7.03 23.38
N LEU A 8 18.12 -7.41 23.22
CA LEU A 8 19.02 -7.69 24.35
C LEU A 8 19.24 -6.48 25.25
N PHE A 9 19.33 -5.28 24.68
CA PHE A 9 19.40 -4.05 25.47
C PHE A 9 18.09 -3.77 26.21
N ASN A 10 16.95 -3.80 25.52
CA ASN A 10 15.67 -3.43 26.11
C ASN A 10 15.20 -4.41 27.20
N PHE A 11 15.43 -5.71 27.01
CA PHE A 11 14.89 -6.73 27.91
C PHE A 11 15.91 -7.29 28.92
N LEU A 12 17.21 -7.26 28.60
CA LEU A 12 18.27 -7.75 29.50
C LEU A 12 19.26 -6.67 29.94
N ASN A 13 19.06 -5.40 29.53
CA ASN A 13 20.00 -4.29 29.76
C ASN A 13 21.44 -4.58 29.29
N ARG A 14 21.57 -5.41 28.24
CA ARG A 14 22.88 -5.78 27.66
C ARG A 14 23.21 -4.91 26.47
N ASN A 15 24.17 -4.02 26.64
CA ASN A 15 24.71 -3.22 25.54
C ASN A 15 25.82 -4.01 24.81
N ILE A 16 25.46 -4.63 23.68
CA ILE A 16 26.40 -5.41 22.86
C ILE A 16 26.66 -4.65 21.55
N PRO A 17 27.93 -4.50 21.12
CA PRO A 17 28.26 -3.93 19.81
C PRO A 17 27.58 -4.69 18.67
N LYS A 18 27.15 -3.97 17.62
CA LYS A 18 26.38 -4.56 16.51
C LYS A 18 27.20 -5.62 15.75
N GLU A 19 28.52 -5.43 15.73
CA GLU A 19 29.49 -6.24 15.02
C GLU A 19 29.80 -7.56 15.75
N ASN A 20 29.44 -7.68 17.03
CA ASN A 20 29.75 -8.87 17.83
C ASN A 20 28.58 -9.86 17.85
N THR A 21 28.39 -10.55 16.73
CA THR A 21 27.32 -11.55 16.54
C THR A 21 27.35 -12.66 17.59
N SER A 22 28.54 -13.15 17.97
CA SER A 22 28.67 -14.25 18.94
C SER A 22 28.12 -13.90 20.31
N LEU A 23 28.36 -12.67 20.80
CA LEU A 23 27.79 -12.20 22.06
C LEU A 23 26.28 -12.00 21.97
N GLN A 24 25.77 -11.52 20.83
CA GLN A 24 24.32 -11.39 20.62
C GLN A 24 23.63 -12.77 20.67
N VAL A 25 24.19 -13.76 19.97
CA VAL A 25 23.68 -15.14 19.95
C VAL A 25 23.74 -15.78 21.34
N ALA A 26 24.81 -15.56 22.10
CA ALA A 26 24.92 -16.06 23.48
C ALA A 26 23.79 -15.55 24.40
N GLY A 27 23.26 -14.35 24.12
CA GLY A 27 22.13 -13.77 24.85
C GLY A 27 20.76 -14.34 24.49
N LEU A 28 20.61 -15.07 23.38
CA LEU A 28 19.29 -15.53 22.90
C LEU A 28 18.55 -16.42 23.90
N LYS A 29 19.27 -17.36 24.52
CA LYS A 29 18.67 -18.31 25.46
C LYS A 29 18.08 -17.58 26.67
N GLU A 30 18.86 -16.67 27.25
CA GLU A 30 18.43 -15.86 28.38
C GLU A 30 17.29 -14.91 28.02
N LEU A 31 17.37 -14.28 26.85
CA LEU A 31 16.31 -13.43 26.32
C LEU A 31 15.00 -14.21 26.16
N TYR A 32 15.06 -15.40 25.58
CA TYR A 32 13.90 -16.25 25.39
C TYR A 32 13.26 -16.65 26.72
N PHE A 33 14.03 -17.13 27.69
CA PHE A 33 13.46 -17.53 28.98
C PHE A 33 12.92 -16.33 29.78
N GLY A 34 13.63 -15.19 29.78
CA GLY A 34 13.14 -13.97 30.42
C GLY A 34 11.84 -13.45 29.82
N LEU A 35 11.73 -13.44 28.48
CA LEU A 35 10.48 -13.08 27.80
C LEU A 35 9.37 -14.10 28.10
N LYS A 36 9.66 -15.40 28.03
CA LYS A 36 8.69 -16.45 28.32
C LYS A 36 8.10 -16.34 29.73
N GLU A 37 8.92 -16.03 30.73
CA GLU A 37 8.45 -15.86 32.11
C GLU A 37 7.56 -14.63 32.32
N THR A 38 7.71 -13.61 31.46
CA THR A 38 6.99 -12.32 31.59
C THR A 38 5.82 -12.17 30.62
N THR A 39 5.67 -13.11 29.68
CA THR A 39 4.61 -13.11 28.67
C THR A 39 3.37 -13.81 29.22
N ASP A 40 2.18 -13.26 28.98
CA ASP A 40 0.93 -13.91 29.34
C ASP A 40 0.67 -15.18 28.51
N GLU A 41 -0.19 -16.06 29.01
CA GLU A 41 -0.44 -17.36 28.38
C GLU A 41 -1.03 -17.24 26.97
N ASP A 42 -1.95 -16.30 26.75
CA ASP A 42 -2.60 -16.09 25.45
C ASP A 42 -1.59 -15.60 24.40
N LEU A 43 -0.73 -14.64 24.77
CA LEU A 43 0.33 -14.13 23.90
C LEU A 43 1.42 -15.18 23.63
N PHE A 44 1.76 -16.01 24.64
CA PHE A 44 2.69 -17.11 24.44
C PHE A 44 2.13 -18.17 23.50
N ASN A 45 0.83 -18.48 23.61
CA ASN A 45 0.14 -19.39 22.69
C ASN A 45 0.10 -18.80 21.27
N LEU A 46 -0.18 -17.51 21.10
CA LEU A 46 -0.11 -16.84 19.79
C LEU A 46 1.30 -16.94 19.18
N TYR A 47 2.34 -16.67 19.96
CA TYR A 47 3.72 -16.81 19.51
C TYR A 47 4.03 -18.24 19.06
N LYS A 48 3.67 -19.23 19.89
CA LYS A 48 4.00 -20.63 19.67
C LYS A 48 3.21 -21.26 18.52
N ASP A 49 1.91 -20.97 18.45
CA ASP A 49 0.99 -21.68 17.56
C ASP A 49 0.74 -20.94 16.24
N VAL A 50 1.06 -19.63 16.16
CA VAL A 50 0.91 -18.82 14.96
C VAL A 50 2.24 -18.24 14.48
N GLU A 51 2.91 -17.43 15.30
CA GLU A 51 4.07 -16.65 14.83
C GLU A 51 5.29 -17.52 14.49
N LEU A 52 5.59 -18.51 15.34
CA LEU A 52 6.75 -19.37 15.16
C LEU A 52 6.61 -20.30 13.93
N PRO A 53 5.49 -21.00 13.70
CA PRO A 53 5.27 -21.74 12.46
C PRO A 53 5.23 -20.85 11.22
N LEU A 54 4.65 -19.64 11.34
CA LEU A 54 4.59 -18.68 10.24
C LEU A 54 6.00 -18.25 9.81
N ALA A 55 6.95 -18.09 10.73
CA ALA A 55 8.31 -17.69 10.39
C ALA A 55 8.99 -18.67 9.40
N GLU A 56 8.78 -19.97 9.57
CA GLU A 56 9.29 -20.99 8.64
C GLU A 56 8.62 -20.92 7.26
N ILE A 57 7.31 -20.69 7.23
CA ILE A 57 6.55 -20.51 5.99
C ILE A 57 7.06 -19.27 5.24
N LEU A 58 7.24 -18.15 5.94
CA LEU A 58 7.75 -16.92 5.35
C LEU A 58 9.16 -17.12 4.81
N ALA A 59 10.07 -17.75 5.57
CA ALA A 59 11.42 -18.06 5.10
C ALA A 59 11.40 -18.91 3.80
N GLY A 60 10.49 -19.88 3.71
CA GLY A 60 10.26 -20.65 2.48
C GLY A 60 9.78 -19.79 1.31
N MET A 61 8.82 -18.89 1.55
CA MET A 61 8.31 -17.96 0.54
C MET A 61 9.40 -17.00 0.04
N GLU A 62 10.21 -16.45 0.95
CA GLU A 62 11.34 -15.56 0.62
C GLU A 62 12.40 -16.31 -0.21
N TYR A 63 12.77 -17.52 0.22
CA TYR A 63 13.75 -18.36 -0.47
C TYR A 63 13.29 -18.74 -1.89
N ILE A 64 12.03 -19.11 -2.06
CA ILE A 64 11.47 -19.48 -3.37
C ILE A 64 11.34 -18.26 -4.28
N GLY A 65 10.83 -17.14 -3.77
CA GLY A 65 10.57 -15.92 -4.55
C GLY A 65 9.51 -16.10 -5.65
N ILE A 66 9.25 -15.04 -6.43
CA ILE A 66 8.28 -15.05 -7.53
C ILE A 66 8.96 -14.83 -8.88
N LYS A 67 8.56 -15.60 -9.90
CA LYS A 67 9.11 -15.46 -11.26
C LYS A 67 8.60 -14.16 -11.89
N VAL A 68 9.52 -13.42 -12.50
CA VAL A 68 9.22 -12.16 -13.18
C VAL A 68 9.76 -12.21 -14.60
N ASP A 69 8.92 -11.92 -15.58
CA ASP A 69 9.29 -11.82 -16.98
C ASP A 69 9.99 -10.48 -17.27
N LEU A 70 11.31 -10.56 -17.40
CA LEU A 70 12.17 -9.43 -17.75
C LEU A 70 11.79 -8.79 -19.10
N SER A 71 11.33 -9.58 -20.07
CA SER A 71 11.01 -9.06 -21.40
C SER A 71 9.79 -8.13 -21.36
N THR A 72 8.74 -8.56 -20.66
CA THR A 72 7.55 -7.73 -20.38
C THR A 72 7.92 -6.41 -19.69
N LEU A 73 8.81 -6.45 -18.68
CA LEU A 73 9.25 -5.23 -18.00
C LEU A 73 10.06 -4.29 -18.89
N LYS A 74 10.94 -4.81 -19.75
CA LYS A 74 11.72 -3.99 -20.69
C LYS A 74 10.83 -3.25 -21.69
N VAL A 75 9.86 -3.95 -22.28
CA VAL A 75 8.89 -3.34 -23.20
C VAL A 75 8.10 -2.25 -22.49
N LEU A 76 7.64 -2.51 -21.27
CA LEU A 76 6.91 -1.52 -20.49
C LEU A 76 7.79 -0.31 -20.11
N SER A 77 9.07 -0.52 -19.79
CA SER A 77 9.99 0.59 -19.44
C SER A 77 10.18 1.55 -20.61
N LEU A 78 10.33 1.04 -21.83
CA LEU A 78 10.48 1.86 -23.04
C LEU A 78 9.21 2.68 -23.32
N ASP A 79 8.05 2.03 -23.35
CA ASP A 79 6.74 2.67 -23.57
C ASP A 79 6.45 3.76 -22.53
N LEU A 80 6.69 3.48 -21.25
CA LEU A 80 6.54 4.49 -20.19
C LEU A 80 7.54 5.64 -20.38
N GLY A 81 8.78 5.35 -20.78
CA GLY A 81 9.81 6.35 -21.02
C GLY A 81 9.41 7.35 -22.10
N GLU A 82 8.93 6.87 -23.24
CA GLU A 82 8.47 7.71 -24.35
C GLU A 82 7.31 8.62 -23.93
N ARG A 83 6.33 8.08 -23.21
CA ARG A 83 5.17 8.85 -22.71
C ARG A 83 5.59 9.89 -21.67
N ILE A 84 6.49 9.56 -20.77
CA ILE A 84 7.01 10.49 -19.75
C ILE A 84 7.69 11.68 -20.43
N ILE A 85 8.53 11.45 -21.44
CA ILE A 85 9.21 12.51 -22.20
C ILE A 85 8.18 13.42 -22.88
N ALA A 86 7.18 12.85 -23.57
CA ALA A 86 6.15 13.64 -24.24
C ALA A 86 5.34 14.52 -23.27
N ILE A 87 4.99 13.99 -22.10
CA ILE A 87 4.27 14.75 -21.06
C ILE A 87 5.17 15.83 -20.45
N GLU A 88 6.45 15.52 -20.20
CA GLU A 88 7.43 16.47 -19.67
C GLU A 88 7.61 17.68 -20.60
N GLU A 89 7.76 17.45 -21.90
CA GLU A 89 7.85 18.52 -22.91
C GLU A 89 6.57 19.37 -22.95
N ASN A 90 5.41 18.75 -22.79
CA ASN A 90 4.14 19.47 -22.69
C ASN A 90 4.07 20.34 -21.42
N ILE A 91 4.51 19.82 -20.27
CA ILE A 91 4.58 20.57 -19.01
C ILE A 91 5.51 21.77 -19.15
N TYR A 92 6.70 21.59 -19.73
CA TYR A 92 7.64 22.70 -19.93
C TYR A 92 7.11 23.76 -20.89
N ARG A 93 6.39 23.36 -21.93
CA ARG A 93 5.74 24.29 -22.86
C ARG A 93 4.68 25.14 -22.16
N GLN A 94 3.86 24.51 -21.31
CA GLN A 94 2.82 25.21 -20.55
C GLN A 94 3.39 26.10 -19.45
N ALA A 95 4.47 25.67 -18.79
CA ALA A 95 5.17 26.43 -17.77
C ALA A 95 6.02 27.58 -18.33
N GLY A 96 6.39 27.53 -19.62
CA GLY A 96 7.32 28.48 -20.25
C GLY A 96 8.78 28.36 -19.77
N THR A 97 9.10 27.35 -18.96
CA THR A 97 10.43 27.13 -18.39
C THR A 97 10.65 25.65 -18.08
N THR A 98 11.93 25.25 -18.00
CA THR A 98 12.34 23.91 -17.58
C THR A 98 12.64 23.88 -16.09
N PHE A 99 12.19 22.85 -15.40
CA PHE A 99 12.42 22.67 -13.97
C PHE A 99 12.28 21.18 -13.59
N ASN A 100 12.62 20.85 -12.34
CA ASN A 100 12.39 19.51 -11.81
C ASN A 100 10.94 19.35 -11.34
N ILE A 101 10.11 18.69 -12.16
CA ILE A 101 8.68 18.43 -11.92
C ILE A 101 8.45 17.58 -10.65
N ASN A 102 9.43 16.72 -10.31
CA ASN A 102 9.38 15.88 -9.12
C ASN A 102 9.75 16.64 -7.83
N SER A 103 10.34 17.83 -7.93
CA SER A 103 10.67 18.67 -6.78
C SER A 103 9.45 19.51 -6.37
N PRO A 104 8.81 19.26 -5.20
CA PRO A 104 7.62 19.99 -4.78
C PRO A 104 7.83 21.50 -4.67
N LYS A 105 9.05 21.93 -4.30
CA LYS A 105 9.42 23.34 -4.16
C LYS A 105 9.41 24.07 -5.50
N GLN A 106 10.16 23.54 -6.47
CA GLN A 106 10.23 24.09 -7.83
C GLN A 106 8.85 24.07 -8.50
N LEU A 107 8.13 22.95 -8.39
CA LEU A 107 6.78 22.88 -8.95
C LEU A 107 5.83 23.90 -8.29
N GLY A 108 5.90 24.06 -6.97
CA GLY A 108 5.07 25.04 -6.26
C GLY A 108 5.34 26.48 -6.72
N GLN A 109 6.60 26.83 -6.97
CA GLN A 109 6.96 28.14 -7.51
C GLN A 109 6.33 28.36 -8.90
N VAL A 110 6.48 27.39 -9.81
CA VAL A 110 5.90 27.48 -11.16
C VAL A 110 4.38 27.62 -11.12
N LEU A 111 3.70 26.77 -10.34
CA LEU A 111 2.24 26.77 -10.31
C LEU A 111 1.65 28.03 -9.66
N PHE A 112 2.22 28.48 -8.55
CA PHE A 112 1.57 29.50 -7.70
C PHE A 112 2.17 30.89 -7.82
N GLU A 113 3.42 31.02 -8.29
CA GLU A 113 4.08 32.31 -8.49
C GLU A 113 4.13 32.68 -9.98
N ASP A 114 4.63 31.78 -10.83
CA ASP A 114 4.80 32.08 -12.27
C ASP A 114 3.47 32.02 -13.03
N LEU A 115 2.67 30.97 -12.81
CA LEU A 115 1.34 30.80 -13.43
C LEU A 115 0.19 31.43 -12.63
N GLY A 116 0.45 31.85 -11.38
CA GLY A 116 -0.51 32.57 -10.55
C GLY A 116 -1.74 31.76 -10.09
N LEU A 117 -1.66 30.42 -10.05
CA LEU A 117 -2.75 29.60 -9.52
C LEU A 117 -2.97 29.84 -8.01
N THR A 118 -4.19 29.62 -7.53
CA THR A 118 -4.50 29.84 -6.11
C THR A 118 -4.01 28.67 -5.26
N PRO A 119 -3.12 28.88 -4.28
CA PRO A 119 -2.60 27.79 -3.46
C PRO A 119 -3.65 27.29 -2.46
N VAL A 120 -3.96 25.99 -2.51
CA VAL A 120 -4.92 25.35 -1.58
C VAL A 120 -4.35 25.19 -0.17
N LYS A 121 -3.05 24.90 -0.06
CA LYS A 121 -2.38 24.60 1.22
C LYS A 121 -0.90 24.98 1.17
N LYS A 122 -0.43 25.59 2.25
CA LYS A 122 1.01 25.82 2.51
C LYS A 122 1.49 24.92 3.65
N THR A 123 2.75 24.51 3.57
CA THR A 123 3.46 23.75 4.60
C THR A 123 4.64 24.58 5.12
N LYS A 124 5.30 24.10 6.18
CA LYS A 124 6.50 24.75 6.72
C LYS A 124 7.63 24.92 5.70
N THR A 125 7.67 24.07 4.67
CA THR A 125 8.73 24.03 3.66
C THR A 125 8.34 24.66 2.31
N GLY A 126 7.13 25.23 2.20
CA GLY A 126 6.64 25.87 0.96
C GLY A 126 5.23 25.42 0.59
N TYR A 127 4.84 25.63 -0.67
CA TYR A 127 3.53 25.22 -1.18
C TYR A 127 3.37 23.69 -1.18
N ALA A 128 2.18 23.22 -0.81
CA ALA A 128 1.85 21.80 -0.96
C ALA A 128 1.49 21.51 -2.42
N THR A 129 2.15 20.52 -3.02
CA THR A 129 1.83 20.05 -4.38
C THR A 129 1.52 18.55 -4.39
N GLY A 130 1.03 17.99 -3.28
CA GLY A 130 0.63 16.58 -3.23
C GLY A 130 -0.55 16.26 -4.15
N VAL A 131 -0.78 14.98 -4.45
CA VAL A 131 -1.87 14.52 -5.34
C VAL A 131 -3.21 15.11 -4.92
N GLU A 132 -3.59 15.01 -3.64
CA GLU A 132 -4.85 15.59 -3.12
C GLU A 132 -4.99 17.10 -3.29
N VAL A 133 -3.86 17.83 -3.36
CA VAL A 133 -3.87 19.28 -3.59
C VAL A 133 -4.03 19.57 -5.07
N LEU A 134 -3.31 18.84 -5.93
CA LEU A 134 -3.39 18.98 -7.38
C LEU A 134 -4.77 18.56 -7.92
N GLU A 135 -5.39 17.53 -7.35
CA GLU A 135 -6.76 17.10 -7.72
C GLU A 135 -7.80 18.20 -7.48
N LYS A 136 -7.60 19.07 -6.49
CA LYS A 136 -8.49 20.22 -6.25
C LYS A 136 -8.30 21.37 -7.23
N LEU A 137 -7.16 21.37 -7.94
CA LEU A 137 -6.79 22.36 -8.95
C LEU A 137 -6.92 21.77 -10.36
N TYR A 138 -7.55 20.60 -10.51
CA TYR A 138 -7.55 19.83 -11.74
C TYR A 138 -8.08 20.64 -12.93
N ASP A 139 -9.15 21.41 -12.70
CA ASP A 139 -9.81 22.24 -13.73
C ASP A 139 -9.23 23.66 -13.83
N ASP A 140 -8.31 24.05 -12.94
CA ASP A 140 -7.78 25.42 -12.89
C ASP A 140 -6.79 25.69 -14.03
N HIS A 141 -6.07 24.66 -14.51
CA HIS A 141 -5.12 24.77 -15.61
C HIS A 141 -4.78 23.40 -16.21
N GLU A 142 -4.64 23.34 -17.54
CA GLU A 142 -4.25 22.14 -18.30
C GLU A 142 -2.92 21.49 -17.88
N ILE A 143 -2.08 22.20 -17.10
CA ILE A 143 -0.78 21.72 -16.66
C ILE A 143 -0.95 20.74 -15.50
N ILE A 144 -2.03 20.88 -14.73
CA ILE A 144 -2.30 20.11 -13.52
C ILE A 144 -2.59 18.63 -13.86
N PRO A 145 -3.48 18.29 -14.82
CA PRO A 145 -3.63 16.91 -15.28
C PRO A 145 -2.32 16.31 -15.78
N ALA A 146 -1.55 17.06 -16.58
CA ALA A 146 -0.28 16.59 -17.12
C ALA A 146 0.75 16.27 -16.02
N ILE A 147 0.83 17.10 -14.97
CA ILE A 147 1.71 16.85 -13.81
C ILE A 147 1.29 15.59 -13.05
N LEU A 148 -0.01 15.39 -12.85
CA LEU A 148 -0.54 14.21 -12.18
C LEU A 148 -0.16 12.93 -12.94
N ASP A 149 -0.35 12.94 -14.26
CA ASP A 149 0.03 11.82 -15.14
C ASP A 149 1.54 11.59 -15.14
N TYR A 150 2.35 12.65 -15.28
CA TYR A 150 3.81 12.57 -15.23
C TYR A 150 4.30 11.89 -13.95
N ARG A 151 3.81 12.32 -12.79
CA ARG A 151 4.22 11.77 -11.50
C ARG A 151 3.78 10.32 -11.33
N GLN A 152 2.58 10.00 -11.81
CA GLN A 152 2.08 8.63 -11.79
C GLN A 152 2.97 7.71 -12.64
N LEU A 153 3.20 8.05 -13.91
CA LEU A 153 4.02 7.23 -14.81
C LEU A 153 5.47 7.15 -14.34
N THR A 154 6.06 8.26 -13.87
CA THR A 154 7.42 8.29 -13.33
C THR A 154 7.55 7.40 -12.10
N LYS A 155 6.57 7.42 -11.18
CA LYS A 155 6.55 6.52 -10.03
C LYS A 155 6.41 5.06 -10.47
N LEU A 156 5.51 4.77 -11.42
CA LEU A 156 5.33 3.42 -11.95
C LEU A 156 6.63 2.88 -12.56
N LYS A 157 7.27 3.69 -13.40
CA LYS A 157 8.54 3.33 -14.05
C LYS A 157 9.67 3.12 -13.04
N SER A 158 9.92 4.11 -12.18
CA SER A 158 11.05 4.07 -11.23
C SER A 158 10.88 3.05 -10.11
N THR A 159 9.73 3.06 -9.44
CA THR A 159 9.50 2.27 -8.21
C THR A 159 9.24 0.81 -8.50
N TYR A 160 8.67 0.49 -9.67
CA TYR A 160 8.26 -0.86 -10.01
C TYR A 160 9.00 -1.37 -11.23
N VAL A 161 8.85 -0.75 -12.40
CA VAL A 161 9.32 -1.35 -13.66
C VAL A 161 10.85 -1.47 -13.69
N ASP A 162 11.58 -0.39 -13.44
CA ASP A 162 13.04 -0.39 -13.50
C ASP A 162 13.64 -1.08 -12.27
N ALA A 163 13.09 -0.82 -11.07
CA ALA A 163 13.53 -1.45 -9.85
C ALA A 163 13.39 -2.98 -9.89
N LEU A 164 12.24 -3.51 -10.34
CA LEU A 164 12.03 -4.95 -10.44
C LEU A 164 13.03 -5.60 -11.41
N GLN A 165 13.35 -4.96 -12.53
CA GLN A 165 14.37 -5.48 -13.46
C GLN A 165 15.73 -5.68 -12.77
N SER A 166 16.16 -4.71 -11.96
CA SER A 166 17.43 -4.82 -11.21
C SER A 166 17.41 -5.82 -10.05
N LEU A 167 16.22 -6.20 -9.58
CA LEU A 167 16.02 -7.08 -8.43
C LEU A 167 15.75 -8.54 -8.82
N ILE A 168 15.71 -8.85 -10.12
CA ILE A 168 15.65 -10.23 -10.59
C ILE A 168 17.00 -10.89 -10.26
N HIS A 169 16.95 -11.90 -9.39
CA HIS A 169 18.14 -12.65 -9.01
C HIS A 169 18.68 -13.42 -10.23
N PRO A 170 19.98 -13.31 -10.55
CA PRO A 170 20.53 -13.81 -11.82
C PRO A 170 20.45 -15.33 -11.96
N GLU A 171 20.54 -16.08 -10.86
CA GLU A 171 20.53 -17.54 -10.89
C GLU A 171 19.12 -18.14 -10.90
N THR A 172 18.17 -17.51 -10.21
CA THR A 172 16.79 -18.03 -10.08
C THR A 172 15.87 -17.43 -11.14
N GLY A 173 16.21 -16.24 -11.65
CA GLY A 173 15.34 -15.42 -12.48
C GLY A 173 14.06 -15.00 -11.75
N ARG A 174 14.11 -14.86 -10.42
CA ARG A 174 12.98 -14.54 -9.54
C ARG A 174 13.29 -13.29 -8.72
N VAL A 175 12.24 -12.62 -8.27
CA VAL A 175 12.33 -11.54 -7.29
C VAL A 175 12.03 -12.11 -5.91
N HIS A 176 12.89 -11.81 -4.95
CA HIS A 176 12.79 -12.27 -3.58
C HIS A 176 12.47 -11.07 -2.70
N THR A 177 11.29 -11.06 -2.07
CA THR A 177 10.92 -10.04 -1.08
C THR A 177 11.30 -10.52 0.31
N ILE A 178 11.44 -9.60 1.25
CA ILE A 178 11.54 -9.90 2.68
C ILE A 178 10.19 -9.59 3.35
N PHE A 179 9.60 -10.54 4.05
CA PHE A 179 8.41 -10.38 4.88
C PHE A 179 8.81 -10.05 6.32
N LYS A 180 8.61 -8.80 6.72
CA LYS A 180 8.79 -8.36 8.12
C LYS A 180 7.55 -8.74 8.92
N GLN A 181 7.75 -9.65 9.86
CA GLN A 181 6.70 -10.21 10.72
C GLN A 181 6.38 -9.32 11.93
N ALA A 182 7.39 -8.67 12.54
CA ALA A 182 7.25 -7.97 13.81
C ALA A 182 7.35 -6.42 13.72
N THR A 183 6.97 -5.82 12.58
CA THR A 183 7.17 -4.37 12.35
C THR A 183 5.89 -3.53 12.42
N THR A 184 4.72 -4.08 12.06
CA THR A 184 3.48 -3.28 12.05
C THR A 184 2.74 -3.37 13.39
N ALA A 185 2.19 -2.24 13.85
CA ALA A 185 1.45 -2.18 15.12
C ALA A 185 0.16 -3.02 15.12
N THR A 186 -0.37 -3.37 13.94
CA THR A 186 -1.62 -4.12 13.79
C THR A 186 -1.41 -5.62 13.64
N GLY A 187 -0.16 -6.10 13.70
CA GLY A 187 0.18 -7.51 13.47
C GLY A 187 0.16 -7.94 12.00
N ARG A 188 -0.02 -7.01 11.05
CA ARG A 188 0.09 -7.30 9.61
C ARG A 188 1.54 -7.54 9.20
N LEU A 189 1.74 -8.46 8.26
CA LEU A 189 3.03 -8.57 7.56
C LEU A 189 3.28 -7.33 6.72
N SER A 190 4.55 -6.93 6.62
CA SER A 190 4.99 -5.94 5.64
C SER A 190 6.08 -6.53 4.74
N SER A 191 6.11 -6.12 3.48
CA SER A 191 7.11 -6.57 2.50
C SER A 191 8.09 -5.45 2.18
N VAL A 192 9.38 -5.79 2.13
CA VAL A 192 10.48 -4.87 1.79
C VAL A 192 11.48 -5.55 0.88
N GLU A 193 12.28 -4.75 0.16
CA GLU A 193 13.42 -5.20 -0.64
C GLU A 193 13.10 -6.31 -1.68
N PRO A 194 12.13 -6.12 -2.61
CA PRO A 194 11.22 -4.99 -2.76
C PRO A 194 9.86 -5.20 -2.09
N ASN A 195 9.08 -4.13 -1.92
CA ASN A 195 7.70 -4.26 -1.43
C ASN A 195 6.77 -4.82 -2.51
N LEU A 196 6.48 -6.12 -2.43
CA LEU A 196 5.59 -6.84 -3.36
C LEU A 196 4.11 -6.80 -2.93
N GLN A 197 3.78 -6.31 -1.73
CA GLN A 197 2.38 -6.13 -1.33
C GLN A 197 1.71 -4.94 -2.01
N ASN A 198 2.50 -3.93 -2.41
CA ASN A 198 2.02 -2.68 -2.99
C ASN A 198 2.12 -2.64 -4.53
N ILE A 199 2.09 -3.80 -5.21
CA ILE A 199 2.10 -3.84 -6.67
C ILE A 199 0.78 -3.26 -7.23
N PRO A 200 0.85 -2.21 -8.09
CA PRO A 200 -0.34 -1.51 -8.60
C PRO A 200 -1.31 -2.44 -9.37
N ILE A 201 -2.61 -2.15 -9.31
CA ILE A 201 -3.65 -2.93 -10.02
C ILE A 201 -4.76 -2.08 -10.67
N LYS A 202 -4.99 -0.87 -10.14
CA LYS A 202 -6.15 -0.07 -10.54
C LYS A 202 -6.05 0.41 -11.98
N MET A 203 -4.89 0.92 -12.38
CA MET A 203 -4.61 1.43 -13.73
C MET A 203 -4.13 0.33 -14.68
N GLU A 204 -4.24 0.61 -15.98
CA GLU A 204 -3.81 -0.30 -17.04
C GLU A 204 -2.33 -0.64 -16.96
N GLU A 205 -1.48 0.36 -16.75
CA GLU A 205 -0.03 0.21 -16.58
C GLU A 205 0.27 -0.67 -15.36
N GLY A 206 -0.47 -0.48 -14.26
CA GLY A 206 -0.37 -1.35 -13.09
C GLY A 206 -0.72 -2.80 -13.39
N ARG A 207 -1.77 -3.04 -14.18
CA ARG A 207 -2.12 -4.39 -14.64
C ARG A 207 -1.04 -4.98 -15.54
N ARG A 208 -0.41 -4.17 -16.39
CA ARG A 208 0.73 -4.59 -17.23
C ARG A 208 1.95 -4.96 -16.39
N ILE A 209 2.23 -4.23 -15.30
CA ILE A 209 3.26 -4.62 -14.32
C ILE A 209 2.90 -5.97 -13.69
N ARG A 210 1.65 -6.18 -13.25
CA ARG A 210 1.22 -7.46 -12.69
C ARG A 210 1.34 -8.63 -13.65
N LYS A 211 1.11 -8.42 -14.95
CA LYS A 211 1.30 -9.45 -15.99
C LYS A 211 2.75 -9.92 -16.12
N ALA A 212 3.72 -9.13 -15.65
CA ALA A 212 5.11 -9.55 -15.61
C ALA A 212 5.37 -10.62 -14.54
N PHE A 213 4.51 -10.76 -13.52
CA PHE A 213 4.62 -11.83 -12.54
C PHE A 213 3.96 -13.08 -13.11
N ILE A 214 4.77 -14.11 -13.33
CA ILE A 214 4.35 -15.33 -14.03
C ILE A 214 4.54 -16.57 -13.15
N ALA A 215 3.91 -17.67 -13.56
CA ALA A 215 4.16 -18.97 -12.93
C ALA A 215 5.64 -19.35 -13.09
N GLY A 216 6.15 -20.14 -12.13
CA GLY A 216 7.58 -20.44 -12.03
C GLY A 216 8.09 -21.31 -13.16
N ASP A 217 7.61 -22.56 -13.18
CA ASP A 217 8.07 -23.60 -14.09
C ASP A 217 6.99 -23.95 -15.13
N ASP A 218 7.39 -24.64 -16.18
CA ASP A 218 6.48 -25.11 -17.22
C ASP A 218 5.39 -26.01 -16.62
N GLY A 219 4.14 -25.72 -16.97
CA GLY A 219 2.96 -26.43 -16.45
C GLY A 219 2.46 -25.94 -15.09
N TRP A 220 3.13 -24.96 -14.46
CA TRP A 220 2.63 -24.35 -13.22
C TRP A 220 1.60 -23.26 -13.52
N THR A 221 0.75 -22.97 -12.54
CA THR A 221 -0.18 -21.84 -12.59
C THR A 221 -0.10 -21.03 -11.30
N LEU A 222 -0.40 -19.73 -11.39
CA LEU A 222 -0.53 -18.87 -10.21
C LEU A 222 -1.97 -18.92 -9.70
N LEU A 223 -2.14 -19.36 -8.46
CA LEU A 223 -3.42 -19.29 -7.75
C LEU A 223 -3.41 -18.04 -6.86
N SER A 224 -4.47 -17.23 -6.95
CA SER A 224 -4.70 -16.10 -6.05
C SER A 224 -5.98 -16.31 -5.27
N ALA A 225 -5.91 -16.15 -3.96
CA ALA A 225 -7.06 -16.18 -3.06
C ALA A 225 -7.07 -14.89 -2.23
N ASP A 226 -8.23 -14.25 -2.14
CA ASP A 226 -8.46 -13.02 -1.38
C ASP A 226 -9.77 -13.17 -0.59
N TYR A 227 -9.74 -12.81 0.69
CA TYR A 227 -10.93 -12.92 1.52
C TYR A 227 -11.93 -11.83 1.16
N SER A 228 -13.15 -12.24 0.78
CA SER A 228 -14.23 -11.29 0.50
C SER A 228 -14.62 -10.52 1.77
N GLN A 229 -14.33 -9.22 1.79
CA GLN A 229 -14.78 -8.27 2.83
C GLN A 229 -14.34 -8.65 4.25
N ILE A 230 -13.12 -9.18 4.41
CA ILE A 230 -12.61 -9.72 5.69
C ILE A 230 -12.74 -8.75 6.87
N ASP A 231 -12.40 -7.47 6.69
CA ASP A 231 -12.44 -6.48 7.78
C ASP A 231 -13.88 -6.27 8.29
N LEU A 232 -14.87 -6.26 7.40
CA LEU A 232 -16.28 -6.09 7.78
C LEU A 232 -16.86 -7.37 8.40
N ARG A 233 -16.38 -8.55 7.97
CA ARG A 233 -16.74 -9.83 8.61
C ARG A 233 -16.16 -9.92 10.02
N ALA A 234 -14.91 -9.50 10.20
CA ALA A 234 -14.28 -9.40 11.51
C ALA A 234 -15.04 -8.42 12.41
N LEU A 235 -15.43 -7.26 11.89
CA LEU A 235 -16.27 -6.29 12.61
C LEU A 235 -17.61 -6.89 13.03
N ALA A 236 -18.30 -7.61 12.14
CA ALA A 236 -19.55 -8.28 12.46
C ALA A 236 -19.41 -9.26 13.63
N HIS A 237 -18.32 -10.04 13.61
CA HIS A 237 -18.01 -10.99 14.66
C HIS A 237 -17.71 -10.31 16.00
N ILE A 238 -16.84 -9.29 16.00
CA ILE A 238 -16.39 -8.59 17.21
C ILE A 238 -17.52 -7.76 17.83
N SER A 239 -18.32 -7.07 17.00
CA SER A 239 -19.44 -6.24 17.48
C SER A 239 -20.65 -7.04 17.93
N GLY A 240 -20.84 -8.26 17.41
CA GLY A 240 -22.04 -9.05 17.63
C GLY A 240 -23.30 -8.46 16.99
N ASP A 241 -23.17 -7.51 16.05
CA ASP A 241 -24.30 -6.86 15.41
C ASP A 241 -25.11 -7.87 14.58
N LYS A 242 -26.35 -8.12 15.00
CA LYS A 242 -27.20 -9.17 14.40
C LYS A 242 -27.53 -8.86 12.95
N GLU A 243 -27.70 -7.58 12.60
CA GLU A 243 -28.07 -7.20 11.25
C GLU A 243 -26.90 -7.39 10.28
N LEU A 244 -25.69 -7.00 10.68
CA LEU A 244 -24.47 -7.17 9.91
C LEU A 244 -24.10 -8.65 9.76
N ILE A 245 -24.24 -9.44 10.83
CA ILE A 245 -24.03 -10.90 10.78
C ILE A 245 -25.03 -11.54 9.81
N GLU A 246 -26.31 -11.19 9.90
CA GLU A 246 -27.35 -11.76 9.04
C GLU A 246 -27.15 -11.35 7.57
N THR A 247 -26.70 -10.12 7.33
CA THR A 247 -26.32 -9.65 5.98
C THR A 247 -25.28 -10.56 5.33
N PHE A 248 -24.24 -10.93 6.09
CA PHE A 248 -23.21 -11.86 5.58
C PHE A 248 -23.72 -13.30 5.42
N ARG A 249 -24.63 -13.76 6.29
CA ARG A 249 -25.24 -15.11 6.17
C ARG A 249 -26.16 -15.25 4.96
N GLN A 250 -26.81 -14.15 4.58
CA GLN A 250 -27.65 -14.07 3.38
C GLN A 250 -26.85 -13.80 2.10
N GLU A 251 -25.52 -13.74 2.18
CA GLU A 251 -24.61 -13.40 1.07
C GLU A 251 -24.92 -12.06 0.40
N ILE A 252 -25.56 -11.15 1.14
CA ILE A 252 -25.88 -9.80 0.66
C ILE A 252 -24.61 -8.95 0.75
N ASP A 253 -24.26 -8.25 -0.33
CA ASP A 253 -23.16 -7.30 -0.30
C ASP A 253 -23.47 -6.15 0.67
N ILE A 254 -22.65 -6.02 1.70
CA ILE A 254 -22.86 -5.03 2.76
C ILE A 254 -22.84 -3.60 2.22
N HIS A 255 -22.05 -3.28 1.19
CA HIS A 255 -22.06 -1.93 0.61
C HIS A 255 -23.37 -1.66 -0.12
N THR A 256 -23.92 -2.66 -0.81
CA THR A 256 -25.25 -2.59 -1.41
C THR A 256 -26.34 -2.41 -0.36
N ARG A 257 -26.29 -3.17 0.75
CA ARG A 257 -27.25 -3.02 1.85
C ARG A 257 -27.18 -1.65 2.50
N THR A 258 -25.98 -1.18 2.83
CA THR A 258 -25.77 0.16 3.39
C THR A 258 -26.27 1.23 2.40
N ALA A 259 -26.01 1.08 1.09
CA ALA A 259 -26.50 2.02 0.09
C ALA A 259 -28.04 2.06 0.05
N ALA A 260 -28.70 0.91 0.04
CA ALA A 260 -30.16 0.82 0.09
C ALA A 260 -30.74 1.55 1.31
N GLN A 261 -30.10 1.41 2.47
CA GLN A 261 -30.52 2.07 3.71
C GLN A 261 -30.27 3.59 3.70
N ILE A 262 -29.07 4.02 3.31
CA ILE A 262 -28.68 5.45 3.28
C ILE A 262 -29.54 6.21 2.27
N PHE A 263 -29.67 5.67 1.07
CA PHE A 263 -30.36 6.33 -0.03
C PHE A 263 -31.84 5.99 -0.12
N LYS A 264 -32.34 5.12 0.79
CA LYS A 264 -33.74 4.69 0.89
C LYS A 264 -34.29 4.15 -0.43
N VAL A 265 -33.50 3.31 -1.10
CA VAL A 265 -33.88 2.60 -2.34
C VAL A 265 -33.93 1.09 -2.10
N PRO A 266 -34.77 0.33 -2.84
CA PRO A 266 -34.71 -1.13 -2.83
C PRO A 266 -33.31 -1.65 -3.19
N LEU A 267 -32.95 -2.85 -2.70
CA LEU A 267 -31.62 -3.45 -2.96
C LEU A 267 -31.34 -3.60 -4.46
N GLU A 268 -32.39 -3.89 -5.23
CA GLU A 268 -32.35 -4.10 -6.68
C GLU A 268 -32.10 -2.81 -7.45
N GLU A 269 -32.39 -1.65 -6.85
CA GLU A 269 -32.20 -0.32 -7.45
C GLU A 269 -30.86 0.31 -7.08
N VAL A 270 -30.04 -0.38 -6.26
CA VAL A 270 -28.72 0.12 -5.89
C VAL A 270 -27.77 0.07 -7.09
N THR A 271 -27.46 1.25 -7.62
CA THR A 271 -26.48 1.39 -8.70
C THR A 271 -25.04 1.21 -8.19
N SER A 272 -24.11 0.96 -9.12
CA SER A 272 -22.67 0.88 -8.80
C SER A 272 -22.12 2.16 -8.17
N ASP A 273 -22.69 3.33 -8.49
CA ASP A 273 -22.31 4.60 -7.86
C ASP A 273 -22.75 4.68 -6.40
N LEU A 274 -24.01 4.34 -6.11
CA LEU A 274 -24.55 4.31 -4.75
C LEU A 274 -23.76 3.33 -3.87
N ARG A 275 -23.46 2.14 -4.40
CA ARG A 275 -22.62 1.15 -3.73
C ARG A 275 -21.21 1.68 -3.44
N ARG A 276 -20.60 2.41 -4.40
CA ARG A 276 -19.26 3.00 -4.22
C ARG A 276 -19.24 4.05 -3.12
N ARG A 277 -20.27 4.92 -3.05
CA ARG A 277 -20.40 5.91 -1.98
C ARG A 277 -20.57 5.24 -0.62
N ALA A 278 -21.46 4.26 -0.51
CA ALA A 278 -21.67 3.51 0.73
C ALA A 278 -20.43 2.72 1.17
N LYS A 279 -19.60 2.24 0.23
CA LYS A 279 -18.29 1.66 0.56
C LYS A 279 -17.38 2.66 1.26
N ALA A 280 -17.28 3.89 0.77
CA ALA A 280 -16.49 4.93 1.43
C ALA A 280 -17.02 5.23 2.84
N VAL A 281 -18.36 5.26 3.01
CA VAL A 281 -19.00 5.40 4.33
C VAL A 281 -18.63 4.28 5.27
N ASN A 282 -18.80 3.01 4.87
CA ASN A 282 -18.56 1.87 5.74
C ASN A 282 -17.12 1.85 6.25
N PHE A 283 -16.14 2.05 5.37
CA PHE A 283 -14.75 2.12 5.81
C PHE A 283 -14.45 3.39 6.62
N GLY A 284 -15.04 4.53 6.25
CA GLY A 284 -14.90 5.77 6.99
C GLY A 284 -15.38 5.64 8.44
N ILE A 285 -16.60 5.17 8.66
CA ILE A 285 -17.20 5.04 10.01
C ILE A 285 -16.40 4.06 10.87
N VAL A 286 -16.02 2.91 10.31
CA VAL A 286 -15.25 1.88 11.04
C VAL A 286 -13.89 2.39 11.50
N TYR A 287 -13.29 3.30 10.73
CA TYR A 287 -11.99 3.90 11.06
C TYR A 287 -12.10 5.32 11.64
N GLY A 288 -13.28 5.74 12.10
CA GLY A 288 -13.47 6.98 12.86
C GLY A 288 -13.42 8.26 12.02
N ILE A 289 -13.92 8.23 10.77
CA ILE A 289 -14.09 9.44 9.96
C ILE A 289 -14.98 10.46 10.69
N SER A 290 -14.59 11.72 10.64
CA SER A 290 -15.41 12.80 11.18
C SER A 290 -16.61 13.09 10.28
N ASP A 291 -17.66 13.71 10.82
CA ASP A 291 -18.85 14.15 10.07
C ASP A 291 -18.47 14.95 8.82
N PHE A 292 -17.41 15.75 8.91
CA PHE A 292 -16.87 16.54 7.81
C PHE A 292 -16.25 15.68 6.70
N GLY A 293 -15.44 14.66 7.07
CA GLY A 293 -14.87 13.72 6.12
C GLY A 293 -15.96 12.90 5.43
N LEU A 294 -16.99 12.49 6.19
CA LEU A 294 -18.12 11.75 5.67
C LEU A 294 -18.92 12.57 4.65
N ALA A 295 -19.29 13.81 4.99
CA ALA A 295 -20.02 14.71 4.09
C ALA A 295 -19.26 14.98 2.79
N ARG A 296 -17.94 15.20 2.87
CA ARG A 296 -17.07 15.38 1.71
C ARG A 296 -17.05 14.15 0.80
N ASP A 297 -16.90 12.96 1.38
CA ASP A 297 -16.70 11.72 0.61
C ASP A 297 -18.01 11.17 0.01
N THR A 298 -19.17 11.61 0.52
CA THR A 298 -20.50 11.13 0.12
C THR A 298 -21.33 12.14 -0.66
N GLY A 299 -21.00 13.43 -0.54
CA GLY A 299 -21.74 14.53 -1.14
C GLY A 299 -23.08 14.84 -0.45
N VAL A 300 -23.32 14.34 0.78
CA VAL A 300 -24.49 14.70 1.59
C VAL A 300 -24.18 15.83 2.56
N SER A 301 -25.19 16.62 2.90
CA SER A 301 -25.10 17.68 3.90
C SER A 301 -24.91 17.10 5.31
N ARG A 302 -24.26 17.86 6.19
CA ARG A 302 -24.12 17.56 7.61
C ARG A 302 -25.48 17.46 8.31
#